data_AF-A0A935S6B7-F1
#
_entry.id   AF-A0A935S6B7-F1
#
_cell.length_a   1.000
_cell.length_b   1.000
_cell.length_c   1.000
_cell.angle_alpha   90.00
_cell.angle_beta   90.00
_cell.angle_gamma   90.00
#
_symmetry.space_group_name_H-M   'P 1'
#
loop_
_entity.id
_entity.type
_entity.pdbx_description
1 polymer ?
#
loop_
_entity_poly.entity_id
_entity_poly.type
_entity_poly.pdbx_seq_one_letter_code
_entity_poly.pdbx_strand_id
1 'polypeptide(L)'
;MPGLPSLRKIISRKILTQYKAEYNFETEITITAGATQALYTAISTIIHSGDEVIIIEPAYDSYVPAVIANGGVPIYSQLTAGERIQFRLEVIKKKISRKTKAIIINSPHNPKGSVS
;
A
#
# COMPACT_ATOMS: atom_id res chain seq x y z
N MET A 1 4.58 -13.22 -16.06
CA MET A 1 3.74 -12.70 -17.16
C MET A 1 2.73 -11.72 -16.57
N PRO A 2 2.50 -10.52 -17.14
CA PRO A 2 1.68 -9.47 -16.52
C PRO A 2 0.16 -9.75 -16.51
N GLY A 3 -0.29 -10.86 -17.09
CA GLY A 3 -1.70 -11.19 -17.26
C GLY A 3 -2.25 -10.86 -18.65
N LEU A 4 -3.47 -11.29 -18.92
CA LEU A 4 -4.11 -11.20 -20.24
C LEU A 4 -4.20 -9.73 -20.72
N PRO A 5 -3.69 -9.37 -21.91
CA PRO A 5 -3.70 -7.99 -22.38
C PRO A 5 -5.11 -7.36 -22.46
N SER A 6 -6.12 -8.13 -22.87
CA SER A 6 -7.50 -7.63 -22.95
C SER A 6 -8.07 -7.24 -21.58
N LEU A 7 -7.77 -8.02 -20.54
CA LEU A 7 -8.15 -7.71 -19.16
C LEU A 7 -7.44 -6.42 -18.67
N ARG A 8 -6.12 -6.31 -18.90
CA ARG A 8 -5.35 -5.11 -18.51
C ARG A 8 -5.88 -3.84 -19.19
N LYS A 9 -6.26 -3.92 -20.47
CA LYS A 9 -6.85 -2.79 -21.22
C LYS A 9 -8.21 -2.37 -20.66
N ILE A 10 -9.02 -3.30 -20.15
CA ILE A 10 -10.29 -2.98 -19.49
C ILE A 10 -10.04 -2.35 -18.12
N ILE A 11 -9.07 -2.86 -17.35
CA ILE A 11 -8.71 -2.30 -16.04
C ILE A 11 -8.17 -0.87 -16.18
N SER A 12 -7.27 -0.60 -17.15
CA SER A 12 -6.78 0.75 -17.45
C SER A 12 -7.95 1.73 -17.67
N ARG A 13 -8.94 1.35 -18.49
CA ARG A 13 -10.14 2.16 -18.73
C ARG A 13 -11.00 2.34 -17.48
N LYS A 14 -11.21 1.28 -16.69
CA LYS A 14 -11.96 1.36 -15.43
C LYS A 14 -11.30 2.34 -14.46
N ILE A 15 -9.98 2.30 -14.33
CA ILE A 15 -9.22 3.20 -13.44
C ILE A 15 -9.37 4.65 -13.91
N LEU A 16 -9.24 4.90 -15.22
CA LEU A 16 -9.47 6.23 -15.80
C LEU A 16 -10.88 6.75 -15.53
N THR A 17 -11.91 5.92 -15.70
CA THR A 17 -13.29 6.34 -15.47
C THR A 17 -13.57 6.68 -14.00
N GLN A 18 -13.11 5.82 -13.07
CA GLN A 18 -13.45 5.92 -11.64
C GLN A 18 -12.55 6.88 -10.87
N TYR A 19 -11.25 6.88 -11.17
CA TYR A 19 -10.24 7.60 -10.39
C TYR A 19 -9.56 8.73 -11.17
N LYS A 20 -9.91 8.93 -12.45
CA LYS A 20 -9.29 9.94 -13.33
C LYS A 20 -7.77 9.79 -13.46
N ALA A 21 -7.26 8.58 -13.27
CA ALA A 21 -5.86 8.23 -13.44
C ALA A 21 -5.67 7.38 -14.69
N GLU A 22 -4.67 7.73 -15.50
CA GLU A 22 -4.32 6.99 -16.72
C GLU A 22 -3.08 6.12 -16.45
N TYR A 23 -3.17 4.85 -16.84
CA TYR A 23 -2.07 3.90 -16.76
C TYR A 23 -1.95 3.12 -18.07
N ASN A 24 -0.72 3.01 -18.60
CA ASN A 24 -0.40 2.21 -19.75
C ASN A 24 -0.59 0.72 -19.42
N PHE A 25 -1.55 0.09 -20.10
CA PHE A 25 -1.88 -1.31 -19.83
C PHE A 25 -0.74 -2.28 -20.16
N GLU A 26 0.22 -1.90 -21.02
CA GLU A 26 1.36 -2.74 -21.40
C GLU A 26 2.43 -2.79 -20.30
N THR A 27 2.66 -1.68 -19.60
CA THR A 27 3.82 -1.49 -18.70
C THR A 27 3.44 -1.24 -17.24
N GLU A 28 2.24 -0.76 -16.93
CA GLU A 28 1.88 -0.27 -15.59
C GLU A 28 0.78 -1.08 -14.91
N ILE A 29 0.29 -2.16 -15.55
CA ILE A 29 -0.74 -3.05 -14.98
C ILE A 29 -0.23 -4.48 -14.98
N THR A 30 -0.20 -5.08 -13.78
CA THR A 30 0.12 -6.49 -13.56
C THR A 30 -1.02 -7.18 -12.83
N ILE A 31 -1.49 -8.30 -13.36
CA ILE A 31 -2.53 -9.15 -12.75
C ILE A 31 -1.86 -10.13 -11.78
N THR A 32 -2.44 -10.28 -10.60
CA THR A 32 -2.01 -11.21 -9.55
C THR A 32 -3.15 -12.13 -9.12
N ALA A 33 -2.81 -13.23 -8.45
CA ALA A 33 -3.74 -14.11 -7.76
C ALA A 33 -4.23 -13.47 -6.45
N GLY A 34 -5.06 -12.43 -6.59
CA GLY A 34 -5.64 -11.69 -5.48
C GLY A 34 -4.77 -10.56 -4.92
N ALA A 35 -5.37 -9.75 -4.05
CA ALA A 35 -4.76 -8.54 -3.51
C ALA A 35 -3.62 -8.83 -2.54
N THR A 36 -3.67 -9.91 -1.77
CA THR A 36 -2.59 -10.30 -0.85
C THR A 36 -1.29 -10.56 -1.60
N GLN A 37 -1.34 -11.26 -2.75
CA GLN A 37 -0.16 -11.43 -3.60
C GLN A 37 0.29 -10.09 -4.19
N ALA A 38 -0.64 -9.23 -4.62
CA ALA A 38 -0.29 -7.90 -5.15
C ALA A 38 0.48 -7.07 -4.13
N LEU A 39 0.00 -7.04 -2.87
CA LEU A 39 0.63 -6.32 -1.77
C LEU A 39 2.02 -6.87 -1.47
N TYR A 40 2.16 -8.19 -1.31
CA TYR A 40 3.46 -8.81 -1.07
C TYR A 40 4.44 -8.53 -2.22
N THR A 41 3.98 -8.63 -3.47
CA THR A 41 4.79 -8.34 -4.66
C THR A 41 5.24 -6.88 -4.68
N ALA A 42 4.33 -5.93 -4.44
CA ALA A 42 4.68 -4.51 -4.40
C ALA A 42 5.71 -4.20 -3.30
N ILE A 43 5.51 -4.74 -2.09
CA ILE A 43 6.44 -4.54 -0.97
C ILE A 43 7.81 -5.13 -1.27
N SER A 44 7.87 -6.39 -1.73
CA SER A 44 9.14 -7.05 -2.05
C SER A 44 9.92 -6.37 -3.18
N THR A 45 9.25 -5.67 -4.09
CA THR A 45 9.96 -4.94 -5.17
C THR A 45 10.68 -3.68 -4.70
N ILE A 46 10.31 -3.11 -3.54
CA ILE A 46 10.84 -1.81 -3.10
C ILE A 46 11.60 -1.89 -1.76
N ILE A 47 11.33 -2.88 -0.92
CA ILE A 47 11.90 -2.99 0.43
C ILE A 47 13.15 -3.85 0.43
N HIS A 48 14.21 -3.32 1.05
CA HIS A 48 15.46 -4.02 1.32
C HIS A 48 15.76 -4.07 2.83
N SER A 49 16.82 -4.79 3.19
CA SER A 49 17.23 -4.93 4.59
C SER A 49 17.50 -3.57 5.25
N GLY A 50 16.81 -3.30 6.35
CA GLY A 50 16.94 -2.07 7.14
C GLY A 50 16.09 -0.89 6.64
N ASP A 51 15.37 -1.02 5.52
CA ASP A 51 14.40 -0.02 5.07
C ASP A 51 13.23 0.07 6.05
N GLU A 52 12.83 1.28 6.42
CA GLU A 52 11.71 1.53 7.32
C GLU A 52 10.40 1.68 6.54
N VAL A 53 9.33 1.03 7.01
CA VAL A 53 7.99 1.13 6.43
C VAL A 53 7.00 1.62 7.48
N ILE A 54 6.41 2.79 7.24
CA ILE A 54 5.42 3.34 8.17
C ILE A 54 4.07 2.64 7.96
N ILE A 55 3.53 2.05 9.03
CA ILE A 55 2.27 1.32 9.04
C ILE A 55 1.29 1.99 10.00
N ILE A 56 0.09 2.31 9.50
CA ILE A 56 -0.97 2.91 10.30
C ILE A 56 -1.77 1.78 10.95
N GLU A 57 -1.73 1.72 12.28
CA GLU A 57 -2.41 0.67 13.05
C GLU A 57 -3.77 1.11 13.59
N PRO A 58 -4.71 0.20 13.87
CA PRO A 58 -4.66 -1.24 13.57
C PRO A 58 -4.66 -1.46 12.06
N ALA A 59 -3.88 -2.41 11.57
CA ALA A 59 -3.66 -2.58 10.14
C ALA A 59 -4.20 -3.93 9.65
N TYR A 60 -4.35 -4.06 8.32
CA TYR A 60 -4.56 -5.36 7.70
C TYR A 60 -3.33 -6.26 7.96
N ASP A 61 -3.58 -7.49 8.35
CA ASP A 61 -2.60 -8.44 8.87
C ASP A 61 -1.43 -8.74 7.91
N SER A 62 -1.64 -8.57 6.61
CA SER A 62 -0.68 -8.96 5.58
C SER A 62 0.48 -7.98 5.39
N TYR A 63 0.39 -6.74 5.91
CA TYR A 63 1.42 -5.72 5.67
C TYR A 63 2.72 -5.99 6.44
N VAL A 64 2.63 -6.20 7.75
CA VAL A 64 3.79 -6.38 8.63
C VAL A 64 4.62 -7.62 8.24
N PRO A 65 4.01 -8.81 8.00
CA PRO A 65 4.76 -9.98 7.57
C PRO A 65 5.49 -9.77 6.25
N ALA A 66 4.88 -9.08 5.28
CA ALA A 66 5.51 -8.79 4.00
C ALA A 66 6.74 -7.88 4.15
N VAL A 67 6.67 -6.87 5.02
CA VAL A 67 7.81 -5.99 5.31
C VAL A 67 8.95 -6.76 5.96
N ILE A 68 8.66 -7.53 7.03
CA ILE A 68 9.66 -8.31 7.77
C ILE A 68 10.31 -9.37 6.88
N ALA A 69 9.52 -10.06 6.05
CA ALA A 69 10.02 -11.10 5.14
C ALA A 69 11.05 -10.58 4.12
N ASN A 70 11.03 -9.28 3.81
CA ASN A 70 12.00 -8.62 2.93
C ASN A 70 13.10 -7.86 3.71
N GLY A 71 13.21 -8.08 5.02
CA GLY A 71 14.22 -7.47 5.89
C GLY A 71 13.94 -6.02 6.28
N GLY A 72 12.76 -5.49 5.96
CA GLY A 72 12.34 -4.16 6.35
C GLY A 72 11.95 -4.05 7.83
N VAL A 73 11.90 -2.81 8.33
CA VAL A 73 11.58 -2.46 9.71
C VAL A 73 10.23 -1.74 9.76
N PRO A 74 9.18 -2.35 10.31
CA PRO A 74 7.90 -1.68 10.52
C PRO A 74 8.00 -0.53 11.52
N ILE A 75 7.51 0.65 11.14
CA ILE A 75 7.39 1.84 12.00
C ILE A 75 5.91 2.15 12.22
N TYR A 76 5.42 1.90 13.42
CA TYR A 76 3.98 1.97 13.70
C TYR A 76 3.47 3.38 13.98
N SER A 77 2.29 3.69 13.46
CA SER A 77 1.52 4.91 13.72
C SER A 77 0.10 4.53 14.13
N GLN A 78 -0.17 4.48 15.44
CA GLN A 78 -1.45 4.00 15.98
C GLN A 78 -2.60 4.99 15.81
N LEU A 79 -3.69 4.64 15.12
CA LEU A 79 -4.97 5.36 15.16
C LEU A 79 -5.70 5.05 16.47
N THR A 80 -6.03 6.09 17.24
CA THR A 80 -6.93 5.94 18.40
C THR A 80 -8.39 5.81 17.93
N ALA A 81 -9.31 5.49 18.85
CA ALA A 81 -10.72 5.36 18.51
C ALA A 81 -11.31 6.72 18.07
N GLY A 82 -12.04 6.73 16.96
CA GLY A 82 -12.64 7.96 16.41
C GLY A 82 -11.71 8.83 15.55
N GLU A 83 -10.40 8.56 15.53
CA GLU A 83 -9.44 9.29 14.69
C GLU A 83 -9.51 8.87 13.21
N ARG A 84 -9.33 9.86 12.31
CA ARG A 84 -9.16 9.64 10.86
C ARG A 84 -7.70 9.80 10.44
N ILE A 85 -7.31 9.12 9.36
CA ILE A 85 -5.94 9.14 8.83
C ILE A 85 -5.50 10.56 8.44
N GLN A 86 -6.39 11.37 7.85
CA GLN A 86 -6.11 12.76 7.47
C GLN A 86 -5.60 13.64 8.63
N PHE A 87 -5.97 13.33 9.87
CA PHE A 87 -5.55 14.08 11.06
C PHE A 87 -4.17 13.66 11.61
N ARG A 88 -3.54 12.66 10.99
CA ARG A 88 -2.27 12.07 11.45
C ARG A 88 -1.06 12.45 10.61
N LEU A 89 -1.23 13.30 9.61
CA LEU A 89 -0.11 13.73 8.74
C LEU A 89 1.08 14.25 9.57
N GLU A 90 0.84 15.03 10.61
CA GLU A 90 1.93 15.55 11.48
C GLU A 90 2.60 14.45 12.31
N VAL A 91 1.85 13.47 12.80
CA VAL A 91 2.41 12.32 13.53
C VAL A 91 3.23 11.43 12.60
N ILE A 92 2.74 11.22 11.38
CA ILE A 92 3.44 10.44 10.34
C ILE A 92 4.73 11.17 9.95
N LYS A 93 4.68 12.48 9.70
CA LYS A 93 5.86 13.30 9.36
C LYS A 93 6.97 13.16 10.39
N LYS A 94 6.65 13.18 11.69
CA LYS A 94 7.62 13.00 12.79
C LYS A 94 8.29 11.63 12.82
N LYS A 95 7.71 10.62 12.15
CA LYS A 95 8.25 9.25 12.06
C LYS A 95 9.10 9.03 10.80
N ILE A 96 9.11 9.97 9.85
CA ILE A 96 9.93 9.87 8.64
C ILE A 96 11.39 10.05 9.02
N SER A 97 12.23 9.13 8.56
CA SER A 97 13.68 9.13 8.71
C SER A 97 14.35 8.98 7.35
N ARG A 98 15.69 9.05 7.30
CA ARG A 98 16.46 8.74 6.09
C ARG A 98 16.31 7.30 5.61
N LYS A 99 15.85 6.39 6.47
CA LYS A 99 15.59 4.98 6.15
C LYS A 99 14.15 4.73 5.72
N THR A 100 13.25 5.71 5.87
CA THR A 100 11.84 5.52 5.48
C THR A 100 11.72 5.34 3.98
N LYS A 101 11.31 4.13 3.57
CA LYS A 101 11.16 3.73 2.17
C LYS A 101 9.74 3.80 1.68
N ALA A 102 8.76 3.51 2.55
CA ALA A 102 7.35 3.49 2.18
C ALA A 102 6.43 3.85 3.35
N ILE A 103 5.22 4.27 3.02
CA ILE A 103 4.09 4.46 3.94
C ILE A 103 2.91 3.68 3.38
N ILE A 104 2.31 2.80 4.17
CA ILE A 104 1.14 2.01 3.74
C ILE A 104 -0.14 2.70 4.18
N ILE A 105 -1.00 3.01 3.21
CA ILE A 105 -2.32 3.63 3.42
C ILE A 105 -3.39 2.65 2.92
N ASN A 106 -4.46 2.51 3.70
CA ASN A 106 -5.61 1.69 3.36
C ASN A 106 -6.90 2.49 3.57
N SER A 107 -7.67 2.70 2.51
CA SER A 107 -8.95 3.39 2.56
C SER A 107 -9.96 2.76 1.57
N PRO A 108 -11.16 2.36 2.02
CA PRO A 108 -11.63 2.31 3.41
C PRO A 108 -10.75 1.43 4.30
N HIS A 109 -10.49 1.89 5.51
CA HIS A 109 -9.43 1.34 6.36
C HIS A 109 -9.85 0.01 7.00
N ASN A 110 -9.24 -1.10 6.61
CA ASN A 110 -9.37 -2.37 7.34
C ASN A 110 -8.43 -2.35 8.57
N PRO A 111 -8.92 -2.53 9.82
CA PRO A 111 -10.24 -3.04 10.22
C PRO A 111 -11.30 -2.01 10.66
N LYS A 112 -10.98 -0.71 10.78
CA LYS A 112 -11.93 0.26 11.37
C LYS A 112 -13.04 0.79 10.44
N GLY A 113 -12.97 0.52 9.14
CA GLY A 113 -13.90 1.02 8.12
C GLY A 113 -13.81 2.53 7.81
N SER A 114 -12.84 3.26 8.35
CA SER A 114 -12.74 4.71 8.15
C SER A 114 -12.32 5.09 6.72
N VAL A 115 -12.96 6.12 6.15
CA VAL A 115 -12.63 6.68 4.84
C VAL A 115 -11.74 7.91 5.04
N SER A 116 -10.69 8.02 4.22
CA SER A 116 -9.73 9.14 4.23
C SER A 116 -10.09 10.18 3.19
#